data_AF-B0XEB0-F1
#
_entry.id   AF-B0XEB0-F1
#
_cell.length_a   1.000
_cell.length_b   1.000
_cell.length_c   1.000
_cell.angle_alpha   90.00
_cell.angle_beta   90.00
_cell.angle_gamma   90.00
#
_symmetry.space_group_name_H-M   'P 1'
#
loop_
_entity.id
_entity.type
_entity.pdbx_description
1 polymer ?
#
loop_
_entity_poly.entity_id
_entity_poly.type
_entity_poly.pdbx_seq_one_letter_code
_entity_poly.pdbx_strand_id
1 'polypeptide(L)'
;MASLGIPKAPKKIQTTLSDAPTSSSEVFTPCHLPATPSSTTLVRNRLETQSFRWFLDSSCEASERRLYLRHRTLRTLKLIIHLQKIPSDCGHHDRIERLELVECWRQAVPSTRLLAAHAEFMEIGPKNVRDVLSSMCTSTGHLMSLVVHLDTLVEQVLGKVDALWRIVKNNGAVLEEFGTDRRLRISKYFEYQHGQTVHWNRLEVQFDAIDRIERSSVSFHRSDLHQHCASLFPTEQQCGKSGLQGLVFLECLLWNVEKLALEC
;
A
#
# COMPACT_ATOMS: atom_id res chain seq x y z
N MET A 1 -26.91 98.32 2.83
CA MET A 1 -27.30 97.78 4.16
C MET A 1 -27.83 96.37 3.90
N ALA A 2 -27.00 95.36 4.16
CA ALA A 2 -27.08 94.49 5.34
C ALA A 2 -28.09 93.34 5.13
N SER A 3 -27.90 92.09 5.52
CA SER A 3 -26.79 91.32 6.10
C SER A 3 -27.43 90.04 6.62
N LEU A 4 -26.79 88.88 6.41
CA LEU A 4 -26.86 87.66 7.24
C LEU A 4 -28.24 86.95 7.30
N GLY A 5 -28.34 85.66 7.54
CA GLY A 5 -27.35 84.66 7.93
C GLY A 5 -28.12 83.38 8.31
N ILE A 6 -27.46 82.24 8.13
CA ILE A 6 -27.93 80.88 8.39
C ILE A 6 -28.17 80.67 9.89
N PRO A 7 -29.03 79.72 10.30
CA PRO A 7 -28.50 78.59 11.08
C PRO A 7 -29.12 77.21 10.80
N LYS A 8 -28.20 76.23 10.72
CA LYS A 8 -28.15 74.82 11.21
C LYS A 8 -29.43 73.96 11.40
N ALA A 9 -29.26 72.72 10.94
CA ALA A 9 -30.13 71.52 11.03
C ALA A 9 -30.49 71.04 12.47
N PRO A 10 -31.43 70.08 12.61
CA PRO A 10 -30.98 68.68 12.82
C PRO A 10 -31.87 67.51 12.26
N LYS A 11 -31.17 66.38 12.09
CA LYS A 11 -31.47 64.92 11.97
C LYS A 11 -32.90 64.34 12.18
N LYS A 12 -33.29 63.37 11.33
CA LYS A 12 -33.56 61.91 11.58
C LYS A 12 -34.23 61.26 10.33
N ILE A 13 -33.53 60.46 9.52
CA ILE A 13 -33.52 58.96 9.42
C ILE A 13 -34.89 58.27 9.58
N GLN A 14 -35.44 57.64 8.51
CA GLN A 14 -35.54 56.17 8.32
C GLN A 14 -36.34 55.75 7.05
N THR A 15 -35.67 54.95 6.19
CA THR A 15 -36.14 53.76 5.41
C THR A 15 -37.33 53.88 4.43
N THR A 16 -37.31 53.32 3.21
CA THR A 16 -36.91 51.95 2.77
C THR A 16 -36.58 51.89 1.26
N LEU A 17 -35.55 51.08 0.93
CA LEU A 17 -35.35 50.12 -0.20
C LEU A 17 -36.02 50.38 -1.57
N SER A 18 -35.46 50.06 -2.73
CA SER A 18 -34.15 49.63 -3.25
C SER A 18 -34.47 49.04 -4.63
N ASP A 19 -33.97 49.59 -5.73
CA ASP A 19 -33.90 48.91 -7.03
C ASP A 19 -32.72 49.47 -7.82
N ALA A 20 -31.61 48.71 -7.88
CA ALA A 20 -30.65 48.63 -9.00
C ALA A 20 -29.40 47.82 -8.56
N PRO A 21 -28.79 47.04 -9.48
CA PRO A 21 -27.95 45.90 -9.15
C PRO A 21 -26.52 46.30 -8.79
N THR A 22 -26.06 45.89 -7.61
CA THR A 22 -24.63 45.90 -7.25
C THR A 22 -23.94 44.72 -7.92
N SER A 23 -23.22 44.99 -9.01
CA SER A 23 -22.11 44.14 -9.43
C SER A 23 -21.04 44.18 -8.34
N SER A 24 -21.04 43.19 -7.44
CA SER A 24 -19.90 42.94 -6.57
C SER A 24 -18.76 42.46 -7.44
N SER A 25 -17.89 43.38 -7.86
CA SER A 25 -16.52 43.03 -8.24
C SER A 25 -15.86 42.44 -7.00
N GLU A 26 -15.98 41.13 -6.83
CA GLU A 26 -15.06 40.36 -6.00
C GLU A 26 -13.67 40.59 -6.61
N VAL A 27 -12.91 41.48 -5.97
CA VAL A 27 -11.48 41.61 -6.21
C VAL A 27 -10.90 40.25 -5.86
N PHE A 28 -10.61 39.43 -6.89
CA PHE A 28 -9.77 38.27 -6.76
C PHE A 28 -8.41 38.76 -6.26
N THR A 29 -8.19 38.71 -4.95
CA THR A 29 -6.84 38.79 -4.40
C THR A 29 -6.10 37.57 -4.92
N PRO A 30 -5.04 37.73 -5.74
CA PRO A 30 -4.25 36.59 -6.18
C PRO A 30 -3.73 35.90 -4.93
N CYS A 31 -3.98 34.60 -4.79
CA CYS A 31 -3.32 33.80 -3.78
C CYS A 31 -1.80 34.01 -3.97
N HIS A 32 -1.13 34.62 -2.98
CA HIS A 32 0.31 34.74 -2.96
C HIS A 32 0.90 33.33 -2.88
N LEU A 33 1.13 32.71 -4.04
CA LEU A 33 1.96 31.51 -4.12
C LEU A 33 3.36 31.92 -3.62
N PRO A 34 3.96 31.19 -2.68
CA PRO A 34 5.30 31.50 -2.22
C PRO A 34 6.26 31.54 -3.41
N ALA A 35 7.17 32.52 -3.42
CA ALA A 35 8.12 32.75 -4.53
C ALA A 35 8.95 31.49 -4.88
N THR A 36 9.10 30.58 -3.90
CA THR A 36 9.63 29.24 -4.10
C THR A 36 8.67 28.25 -3.42
N PRO A 37 8.01 27.34 -4.16
CA PRO A 37 7.19 26.31 -3.54
C PRO A 37 8.07 25.37 -2.70
N SER A 38 7.64 25.05 -1.49
CA SER A 38 8.36 24.09 -0.64
C SER A 38 8.43 22.72 -1.31
N SER A 39 9.45 21.92 -0.97
CA SER A 39 9.58 20.53 -1.40
C SER A 39 8.30 19.74 -1.12
N THR A 40 7.68 19.95 0.03
CA THR A 40 6.37 19.42 0.43
C THR A 40 5.26 19.78 -0.57
N THR A 41 5.15 21.05 -0.96
CA THR A 41 4.11 21.51 -1.91
C THR A 41 4.33 20.94 -3.31
N LEU A 42 5.58 20.85 -3.77
CA LEU A 42 5.93 20.25 -5.06
C LEU A 42 5.57 18.77 -5.10
N VAL A 43 5.91 18.03 -4.05
CA VAL A 43 5.60 16.59 -3.92
C VAL A 43 4.09 16.38 -3.82
N ARG A 44 3.37 17.17 -3.02
CA ARG A 44 1.91 17.11 -2.93
C ARG A 44 1.25 17.31 -4.30
N ASN A 45 1.60 18.39 -5.00
CA ASN A 45 1.04 18.68 -6.33
C ASN A 45 1.35 17.57 -7.33
N ARG A 46 2.57 17.00 -7.32
CA ARG A 46 2.93 15.88 -8.21
C ARG A 46 2.13 14.60 -7.91
N LEU A 47 1.99 14.25 -6.63
CA LEU A 47 1.23 13.06 -6.21
C LEU A 47 -0.25 13.16 -6.58
N GLU A 48 -0.82 14.35 -6.47
CA GLU A 48 -2.23 14.61 -6.81
C GLU A 48 -2.47 14.63 -8.32
N THR A 49 -1.56 15.21 -9.09
CA THR A 49 -1.72 15.38 -10.55
C THR A 49 -1.41 14.12 -11.37
N GLN A 50 -0.56 13.22 -10.87
CA GLN A 50 -0.12 12.03 -11.62
C GLN A 50 -0.87 10.74 -11.25
N SER A 51 -1.98 10.84 -10.50
CA SER A 51 -2.82 9.70 -10.11
C SER A 51 -2.06 8.56 -9.40
N PHE A 52 -0.96 8.85 -8.72
CA PHE A 52 -0.24 7.85 -7.92
C PHE A 52 -1.16 7.27 -6.83
N ARG A 53 -0.89 6.01 -6.45
CA ARG A 53 -1.58 5.38 -5.32
C ARG A 53 -1.03 5.84 -3.98
N TRP A 54 0.05 6.60 -3.98
CA TRP A 54 0.59 7.26 -2.80
C TRP A 54 0.04 8.68 -2.68
N PHE A 55 -0.27 9.11 -1.45
CA PHE A 55 -0.69 10.48 -1.17
C PHE A 55 0.03 11.00 0.07
N LEU A 56 0.24 12.32 0.10
CA LEU A 56 0.82 12.98 1.25
C LEU A 56 -0.23 13.10 2.36
N ASP A 57 0.07 12.53 3.52
CA ASP A 57 -0.77 12.58 4.70
C ASP A 57 -0.58 13.92 5.43
N SER A 58 -1.44 14.88 5.09
CA SER A 58 -1.49 16.21 5.73
C SER A 58 -1.99 16.19 7.18
N SER A 59 -2.55 15.07 7.66
CA SER A 59 -2.99 14.96 9.06
C SER A 59 -1.83 15.03 10.07
N CYS A 60 -0.59 14.85 9.61
CA CYS A 60 0.64 15.00 10.40
C CYS A 60 1.43 16.27 10.00
N GLU A 61 0.75 17.38 9.70
CA GLU A 61 1.32 18.66 9.23
C GLU A 61 2.34 19.36 10.16
N ALA A 62 2.73 18.77 11.30
CA ALA A 62 3.36 19.49 12.40
C ALA A 62 4.90 19.48 12.46
N SER A 63 5.63 18.89 11.50
CA SER A 63 7.10 19.02 11.49
C SER A 63 7.63 19.34 10.11
N GLU A 64 8.32 20.47 9.95
CA GLU A 64 8.86 21.00 8.68
C GLU A 64 9.86 20.07 7.97
N ARG A 65 10.21 18.92 8.55
CA ARG A 65 11.30 18.05 8.09
C ARG A 65 10.89 16.60 7.89
N ARG A 66 9.59 16.30 7.82
CA ARG A 66 9.10 14.95 7.56
C ARG A 66 7.98 14.96 6.55
N LEU A 67 8.07 14.06 5.58
CA LEU A 67 6.97 13.76 4.67
C LEU A 67 6.39 12.41 5.01
N TYR A 68 5.07 12.35 5.09
CA TYR A 68 4.33 11.15 5.40
C TYR A 68 3.57 10.72 4.16
N LEU A 69 3.98 9.63 3.53
CA LEU A 69 3.28 9.06 2.39
C LEU A 69 2.45 7.87 2.85
N ARG A 70 1.17 7.85 2.47
CA ARG A 70 0.27 6.71 2.67
C ARG A 70 -0.14 6.14 1.34
N HIS A 71 -0.32 4.84 1.29
CA HIS A 71 -0.84 4.16 0.11
C HIS A 71 -2.38 4.09 0.16
N ARG A 72 -3.07 4.38 -0.94
CA ARG A 72 -4.54 4.44 -1.06
C ARG A 72 -5.21 3.10 -0.78
N THR A 73 -4.65 2.02 -1.34
CA THR A 73 -5.18 0.64 -1.24
C THR A 73 -4.60 -0.11 -0.04
N LEU A 74 -3.27 -0.30 0.01
CA LEU A 74 -2.53 -0.86 1.15
C LEU A 74 -2.39 0.16 2.29
N ARG A 75 -3.52 0.50 2.93
CA ARG A 75 -3.59 1.51 4.02
C ARG A 75 -2.80 1.16 5.27
N THR A 76 -2.37 -0.09 5.37
CA THR A 76 -1.45 -0.59 6.39
C THR A 76 -0.02 -0.10 6.20
N LEU A 77 0.33 0.49 5.05
CA LEU A 77 1.67 0.99 4.76
C LEU A 77 1.74 2.51 4.91
N LYS A 78 2.73 2.97 5.68
CA LYS A 78 3.10 4.38 5.80
C LYS A 78 4.61 4.51 5.59
N LEU A 79 5.01 5.35 4.64
CA LEU A 79 6.40 5.73 4.45
C LEU A 79 6.64 7.08 5.12
N ILE A 80 7.69 7.16 5.92
CA ILE A 80 8.17 8.40 6.55
C ILE A 80 9.49 8.77 5.90
N ILE A 81 9.55 9.97 5.33
CA ILE A 81 10.75 10.52 4.71
C ILE A 81 11.26 11.64 5.60
N HIS A 82 12.45 11.48 6.15
CA HIS A 82 13.13 12.49 6.96
C HIS A 82 14.00 13.35 6.06
N LEU A 83 13.83 14.67 6.17
CA LEU A 83 14.53 15.66 5.37
C LEU A 83 15.52 16.45 6.23
N GLN A 84 16.73 16.61 5.72
CA GLN A 84 17.77 17.47 6.29
C GLN A 84 17.92 18.73 5.42
N LYS A 85 17.89 19.89 6.07
CA LYS A 85 18.13 21.17 5.39
C LYS A 85 19.63 21.34 5.12
N ILE A 86 20.00 21.54 3.86
CA ILE A 86 21.36 21.91 3.49
C ILE A 86 21.52 23.43 3.71
N PRO A 87 22.67 23.92 4.23
CA PRO A 87 22.95 25.35 4.34
C PRO A 87 22.76 26.07 2.99
N SER A 88 22.22 27.29 3.07
CA SER A 88 21.60 28.05 1.99
C SER A 88 22.50 28.49 0.83
N ASP A 89 23.81 28.24 0.88
CA ASP A 89 24.76 28.70 -0.14
C ASP A 89 24.61 27.98 -1.49
N CYS A 90 23.83 26.90 -1.56
CA CYS A 90 23.63 26.10 -2.77
C CYS A 90 22.17 26.06 -3.29
N GLY A 91 21.29 26.95 -2.82
CA GLY A 91 19.86 26.91 -3.16
C GLY A 91 19.07 25.93 -2.28
N HIS A 92 17.74 26.07 -2.25
CA HIS A 92 16.85 25.28 -1.40
C HIS A 92 16.86 23.79 -1.78
N HIS A 93 17.83 23.04 -1.25
CA HIS A 93 17.94 21.60 -1.43
C HIS A 93 17.75 20.90 -0.09
N ASP A 94 16.59 20.28 0.07
CA ASP A 94 16.35 19.32 1.14
C ASP A 94 16.97 17.98 0.75
N ARG A 95 17.80 17.42 1.63
CA ARG A 95 18.38 16.08 1.47
C ARG A 95 17.52 15.05 2.18
N ILE A 96 17.35 13.87 1.59
CA ILE A 96 16.77 12.73 2.30
C ILE A 96 17.82 12.21 3.31
N GLU A 97 17.50 12.31 4.59
CA GLU A 97 18.31 11.82 5.69
C GLU A 97 18.03 10.35 5.97
N ARG A 98 16.73 10.00 6.00
CA ARG A 98 16.26 8.67 6.38
C ARG A 98 14.91 8.38 5.75
N LEU A 99 14.68 7.11 5.43
CA LEU A 99 13.39 6.56 5.06
C LEU A 99 12.99 5.51 6.09
N GLU A 100 11.73 5.52 6.51
CA GLU A 100 11.16 4.52 7.40
C GLU A 100 9.87 3.99 6.80
N LEU A 101 9.76 2.66 6.68
CA LEU A 101 8.51 1.99 6.36
C LEU A 101 7.87 1.54 7.67
N VAL A 102 6.64 1.99 7.92
CA VAL A 102 5.91 1.78 9.18
C VAL A 102 4.56 1.14 8.89
N GLU A 103 4.21 0.16 9.71
CA GLU A 103 2.91 -0.50 9.66
C GLU A 103 1.83 0.30 10.41
N CYS A 104 0.67 0.47 9.79
CA CYS A 104 -0.45 1.27 10.29
C CYS A 104 -1.76 0.46 10.31
N TRP A 105 -1.81 -0.56 11.17
CA TRP A 105 -2.93 -1.50 11.23
C TRP A 105 -4.29 -0.91 11.63
N ARG A 106 -4.32 0.28 12.26
CA ARG A 106 -5.57 0.97 12.60
C ARG A 106 -6.41 1.34 11.38
N GLN A 107 -5.80 1.46 10.20
CA GLN A 107 -6.47 1.81 8.95
C GLN A 107 -6.62 0.61 8.01
N ALA A 108 -6.35 -0.60 8.50
CA ALA A 108 -6.44 -1.81 7.73
C ALA A 108 -7.86 -2.04 7.20
N VAL A 109 -7.95 -2.47 5.95
CA VAL A 109 -9.20 -2.93 5.35
C VAL A 109 -9.25 -4.44 5.53
N PRO A 110 -10.35 -5.02 6.07
CA PRO A 110 -10.45 -6.46 6.29
C PRO A 110 -10.56 -7.18 4.95
N SER A 111 -9.42 -7.62 4.44
CA SER A 111 -9.30 -8.34 3.17
C SER A 111 -8.06 -9.21 3.19
N THR A 112 -8.23 -10.52 3.07
CA THR A 112 -7.12 -11.48 3.01
C THR A 112 -6.19 -11.21 1.83
N ARG A 113 -6.73 -10.71 0.71
CA ARG A 113 -5.94 -10.28 -0.45
C ARG A 113 -5.03 -9.10 -0.10
N LEU A 114 -5.55 -8.08 0.59
CA LEU A 114 -4.75 -6.93 1.00
C LEU A 114 -3.78 -7.28 2.13
N LEU A 115 -4.12 -8.24 2.98
CA LEU A 115 -3.21 -8.79 3.97
C LEU A 115 -2.03 -9.52 3.32
N ALA A 116 -2.29 -10.36 2.32
CA ALA A 116 -1.26 -11.03 1.54
C ALA A 116 -0.33 -10.03 0.83
N ALA A 117 -0.91 -8.99 0.23
CA ALA A 117 -0.12 -7.91 -0.37
C ALA A 117 0.71 -7.15 0.66
N HIS A 118 0.18 -6.92 1.86
CA HIS A 118 0.93 -6.28 2.93
C HIS A 118 2.12 -7.13 3.39
N ALA A 119 1.90 -8.41 3.70
CA ALA A 119 2.94 -9.31 4.17
C ALA A 119 4.07 -9.45 3.14
N GLU A 120 3.71 -9.66 1.86
CA GLU A 120 4.66 -9.72 0.75
C GLU A 120 5.45 -8.42 0.58
N PHE A 121 4.79 -7.26 0.71
CA PHE A 121 5.48 -5.98 0.61
C PHE A 121 6.42 -5.73 1.80
N MET A 122 6.05 -6.13 3.01
CA MET A 122 6.88 -5.94 4.21
C MET A 122 8.13 -6.82 4.21
N GLU A 123 8.11 -7.94 3.51
CA GLU A 123 9.28 -8.80 3.31
C GLU A 123 10.35 -8.13 2.42
N ILE A 124 9.94 -7.47 1.33
CA ILE A 124 10.86 -6.84 0.36
C ILE A 124 11.11 -5.36 0.64
N GLY A 125 10.16 -4.66 1.28
CA GLY A 125 10.13 -3.22 1.43
C GLY A 125 11.34 -2.65 2.17
N PRO A 126 11.70 -3.14 3.37
CA PRO A 126 12.82 -2.60 4.15
C PRO A 126 14.17 -2.67 3.42
N LYS A 127 14.40 -3.73 2.65
CA LYS A 127 15.63 -3.88 1.85
C LYS A 127 15.66 -2.86 0.71
N ASN A 128 14.58 -2.75 -0.06
CA ASN A 128 14.49 -1.80 -1.16
C ASN A 128 14.59 -0.34 -0.68
N VAL A 129 13.97 -0.01 0.46
CA VAL A 129 14.09 1.32 1.08
C VAL A 129 15.55 1.63 1.44
N ARG A 130 16.30 0.65 1.96
CA ARG A 130 17.72 0.79 2.28
C ARG A 130 18.58 0.94 1.02
N ASP A 131 18.32 0.14 -0.01
CA ASP A 131 19.05 0.17 -1.28
C ASP A 131 18.79 1.48 -2.05
N VAL A 132 17.59 2.06 -1.93
CA VAL A 132 17.29 3.38 -2.47
C VAL A 132 17.99 4.49 -1.69
N LEU A 133 18.04 4.42 -0.36
CA LEU A 133 18.80 5.37 0.46
C LEU A 133 20.31 5.40 0.15
N SER A 134 20.89 4.25 -0.17
CA SER A 134 22.32 4.15 -0.50
C SER A 134 22.64 4.63 -1.92
N SER A 135 21.65 4.69 -2.81
CA SER A 135 21.82 5.02 -4.23
C SER A 135 21.30 6.41 -4.64
N MET A 136 20.42 7.06 -3.86
CA MET A 136 19.70 8.28 -4.27
C MET A 136 19.80 9.46 -3.28
N CYS A 137 20.71 10.38 -3.60
CA CYS A 137 20.64 11.85 -3.73
C CYS A 137 19.70 12.82 -2.96
N THR A 138 20.04 14.10 -3.12
CA THR A 138 19.81 15.34 -2.34
C THR A 138 18.71 16.29 -2.88
N SER A 139 17.73 15.83 -3.68
CA SER A 139 16.76 16.74 -4.33
C SER A 139 15.34 16.17 -4.54
N THR A 140 14.38 17.05 -4.86
CA THR A 140 12.95 16.71 -5.12
C THR A 140 12.75 15.70 -6.26
N GLY A 141 13.59 15.71 -7.30
CA GLY A 141 13.53 14.74 -8.40
C GLY A 141 13.79 13.31 -7.92
N HIS A 142 14.70 13.13 -6.97
CA HIS A 142 15.00 11.83 -6.37
C HIS A 142 13.86 11.32 -5.50
N LEU A 143 13.15 12.22 -4.81
CA LEU A 143 11.96 11.85 -4.06
C LEU A 143 10.84 11.35 -4.99
N MET A 144 10.65 11.99 -6.14
CA MET A 144 9.71 11.49 -7.14
C MET A 144 10.14 10.14 -7.72
N SER A 145 11.44 9.93 -7.96
CA SER A 145 11.96 8.63 -8.39
C SER A 145 11.71 7.53 -7.35
N LEU A 146 11.86 7.85 -6.06
CA LEU A 146 11.54 6.94 -4.95
C LEU A 146 10.04 6.57 -4.96
N VAL A 147 9.15 7.56 -5.11
CA VAL A 147 7.70 7.30 -5.18
C VAL A 147 7.37 6.37 -6.33
N VAL A 148 7.91 6.64 -7.53
CA VAL A 148 7.69 5.79 -8.71
C VAL A 148 8.19 4.38 -8.44
N HIS A 149 9.40 4.24 -7.88
CA HIS A 149 9.97 2.93 -7.55
C HIS A 149 9.09 2.15 -6.56
N LEU A 150 8.62 2.80 -5.49
CA LEU A 150 7.74 2.17 -4.51
C LEU A 150 6.37 1.79 -5.11
N ASP A 151 5.81 2.63 -5.98
CA ASP A 151 4.56 2.33 -6.69
C ASP A 151 4.73 1.10 -7.59
N THR A 152 5.84 1.01 -8.34
CA THR A 152 6.19 -0.19 -9.13
C THR A 152 6.31 -1.44 -8.26
N LEU A 153 6.95 -1.35 -7.09
CA LEU A 153 7.06 -2.49 -6.17
C LEU A 153 5.69 -2.95 -5.67
N VAL A 154 4.80 -2.02 -5.31
CA VAL A 154 3.43 -2.36 -4.91
C VAL A 154 2.67 -3.03 -6.07
N GLU A 155 2.84 -2.53 -7.29
CA GLU A 155 2.27 -3.12 -8.50
C GLU A 155 2.71 -4.57 -8.71
N GLN A 156 4.01 -4.85 -8.56
CA GLN A 156 4.57 -6.20 -8.66
C GLN A 156 4.00 -7.12 -7.58
N VAL A 157 3.91 -6.65 -6.33
CA VAL A 157 3.33 -7.40 -5.22
C VAL A 157 1.85 -7.72 -5.47
N LEU A 158 1.07 -6.74 -5.92
CA LEU A 158 -0.34 -6.98 -6.27
C LEU A 158 -0.47 -7.98 -7.41
N GLY A 159 0.39 -7.92 -8.42
CA GLY A 159 0.45 -8.91 -9.49
C GLY A 159 0.70 -10.34 -8.99
N LYS A 160 1.63 -10.51 -8.03
CA LYS A 160 1.88 -11.83 -7.39
C LYS A 160 0.68 -12.32 -6.58
N VAL A 161 0.06 -11.45 -5.79
CA VAL A 161 -1.13 -11.78 -4.99
C VAL A 161 -2.30 -12.16 -5.90
N ASP A 162 -2.44 -11.52 -7.05
CA ASP A 162 -3.48 -11.83 -8.01
C ASP A 162 -3.26 -13.20 -8.67
N ALA A 163 -2.00 -13.56 -8.91
CA ALA A 163 -1.63 -14.90 -9.35
C ALA A 163 -1.93 -15.95 -8.26
N LEU A 164 -1.56 -15.70 -7.01
CA LEU A 164 -1.92 -16.56 -5.87
C LEU A 164 -3.43 -16.78 -5.80
N TRP A 165 -4.20 -15.70 -5.82
CA TRP A 165 -5.67 -15.77 -5.73
C TRP A 165 -6.28 -16.61 -6.85
N ARG A 166 -5.75 -16.46 -8.07
CA ARG A 166 -6.17 -17.26 -9.23
C ARG A 166 -5.87 -18.75 -9.02
N ILE A 167 -4.66 -19.09 -8.58
CA ILE A 167 -4.24 -20.47 -8.32
C ILE A 167 -5.15 -21.10 -7.26
N VAL A 168 -5.36 -20.41 -6.13
CA VAL A 168 -6.22 -20.88 -5.03
C VAL A 168 -7.65 -21.13 -5.52
N LYS A 169 -8.24 -20.15 -6.22
CA LYS A 169 -9.62 -20.25 -6.72
C LYS A 169 -9.79 -21.34 -7.77
N ASN A 170 -8.86 -21.44 -8.73
CA ASN A 170 -8.93 -22.44 -9.80
C ASN A 170 -8.80 -23.87 -9.29
N ASN A 171 -8.14 -24.07 -8.15
CA ASN A 171 -7.92 -25.38 -7.55
C ASN A 171 -8.87 -25.67 -6.38
N GLY A 172 -9.98 -24.93 -6.22
CA GLY A 172 -10.96 -25.21 -5.17
C GLY A 172 -10.42 -25.08 -3.74
N ALA A 173 -9.33 -24.34 -3.55
CA ALA A 173 -8.73 -24.09 -2.25
C ALA A 173 -9.26 -22.78 -1.65
N VAL A 174 -9.01 -22.58 -0.35
CA VAL A 174 -9.38 -21.38 0.40
C VAL A 174 -8.12 -20.71 0.94
N LEU A 175 -7.96 -19.41 0.71
CA LEU A 175 -6.92 -18.58 1.33
C LEU A 175 -7.53 -17.83 2.51
N GLU A 176 -6.97 -18.02 3.70
CA GLU A 176 -7.46 -17.44 4.95
C GLU A 176 -6.32 -16.91 5.82
N GLU A 177 -6.65 -15.97 6.70
CA GLU A 177 -5.77 -15.56 7.79
C GLU A 177 -5.86 -16.62 8.91
N PHE A 178 -4.74 -16.96 9.53
CA PHE A 178 -4.72 -17.87 10.68
C PHE A 178 -3.80 -17.39 11.80
N GLY A 179 -4.15 -17.80 13.02
CA GLY A 179 -3.41 -17.42 14.23
C GLY A 179 -3.58 -15.95 14.60
N THR A 180 -2.72 -15.48 15.51
CA THR A 180 -2.74 -14.10 16.02
C THR A 180 -1.81 -13.15 15.26
N ASP A 181 -0.88 -13.71 14.50
CA ASP A 181 0.21 -12.96 13.85
C ASP A 181 -0.11 -12.64 12.38
N ARG A 182 -1.39 -12.72 12.00
CA ARG A 182 -1.87 -12.45 10.63
C ARG A 182 -1.17 -13.26 9.54
N ARG A 183 -0.81 -14.51 9.88
CA ARG A 183 -0.20 -15.44 8.95
C ARG A 183 -1.23 -15.94 7.95
N LEU A 184 -0.76 -16.42 6.81
CA LEU A 184 -1.62 -16.86 5.72
C LEU A 184 -1.62 -18.37 5.60
N ARG A 185 -2.81 -18.94 5.45
CA ARG A 185 -3.01 -20.37 5.24
C ARG A 185 -3.81 -20.59 3.96
N ILE A 186 -3.38 -21.56 3.18
CA ILE A 186 -4.19 -22.15 2.13
C ILE A 186 -4.66 -23.51 2.59
N SER A 187 -5.96 -23.73 2.52
CA SER A 187 -6.63 -24.95 2.90
C SER A 187 -7.29 -25.57 1.68
N LYS A 188 -7.02 -26.84 1.39
CA LYS A 188 -7.72 -27.61 0.35
C LYS A 188 -8.27 -28.89 0.95
N TYR A 189 -9.56 -29.10 0.76
CA TYR A 189 -10.26 -30.33 1.13
C TYR A 189 -10.36 -31.23 -0.09
N PHE A 190 -10.14 -32.52 0.10
CA PHE A 190 -10.25 -33.50 -0.96
C PHE A 190 -10.77 -34.83 -0.42
N GLU A 191 -11.54 -35.52 -1.25
CA GLU A 191 -12.09 -36.83 -0.95
C GLU A 191 -11.05 -37.91 -1.20
N TYR A 192 -10.97 -38.89 -0.32
CA TYR A 192 -10.14 -40.08 -0.43
C TYR A 192 -11.03 -41.32 -0.27
N GLN A 193 -10.96 -42.26 -1.20
CA GLN A 193 -11.72 -43.50 -1.13
C GLN A 193 -10.86 -44.63 -0.58
N HIS A 194 -11.35 -45.32 0.45
CA HIS A 194 -10.71 -46.54 0.94
C HIS A 194 -11.72 -47.67 0.98
N GLY A 195 -11.63 -48.58 0.01
CA GLY A 195 -12.64 -49.62 -0.20
C GLY A 195 -13.97 -49.02 -0.67
N GLN A 196 -15.03 -49.12 0.14
CA GLN A 196 -16.35 -48.55 -0.16
C GLN A 196 -16.69 -47.30 0.67
N THR A 197 -15.74 -46.79 1.47
CA THR A 197 -15.95 -45.63 2.34
C THR A 197 -15.28 -44.39 1.79
N VAL A 198 -16.00 -43.27 1.75
CA VAL A 198 -15.47 -41.96 1.40
C VAL A 198 -14.99 -41.25 2.67
N HIS A 199 -13.74 -40.79 2.64
CA HIS A 199 -13.13 -40.00 3.70
C HIS A 199 -12.77 -38.60 3.20
N TRP A 200 -12.81 -37.61 4.09
CA TRP A 200 -12.36 -36.25 3.78
C TRP A 200 -10.98 -35.99 4.39
N ASN A 201 -10.07 -35.49 3.56
CA ASN A 201 -8.74 -35.05 3.98
C ASN A 201 -8.57 -33.55 3.77
N ARG A 202 -7.56 -33.00 4.45
CA ARG A 202 -7.18 -31.59 4.36
C ARG A 202 -5.68 -31.46 4.14
N LEU A 203 -5.34 -30.72 3.08
CA LEU A 203 -4.03 -30.16 2.83
C LEU A 203 -4.01 -28.73 3.39
N GLU A 204 -2.96 -28.39 4.12
CA GLU A 204 -2.70 -27.01 4.54
C GLU A 204 -1.32 -26.54 4.07
N VAL A 205 -1.24 -25.28 3.65
CA VAL A 205 0.01 -24.60 3.33
C VAL A 205 0.08 -23.31 4.14
N GLN A 206 1.04 -23.20 5.05
CA GLN A 206 1.20 -22.04 5.94
C GLN A 206 2.43 -21.23 5.54
N PHE A 207 2.25 -19.93 5.30
CA PHE A 207 3.33 -19.07 4.82
C PHE A 207 3.20 -17.64 5.34
N ASP A 208 4.36 -16.99 5.47
CA ASP A 208 4.46 -15.58 5.88
C ASP A 208 4.57 -14.64 4.67
N ALA A 209 5.09 -15.13 3.53
CA ALA A 209 5.21 -14.41 2.26
C ALA A 209 5.07 -15.41 1.10
N ILE A 210 4.58 -14.94 -0.06
CA ILE A 210 4.36 -15.78 -1.25
C ILE A 210 5.68 -16.39 -1.73
N ASP A 211 6.75 -15.60 -1.69
CA ASP A 211 8.09 -16.05 -2.07
C ASP A 211 8.68 -17.12 -1.13
N ARG A 212 8.05 -17.35 0.04
CA ARG A 212 8.45 -18.34 1.03
C ARG A 212 7.50 -19.56 1.06
N ILE A 213 6.65 -19.73 0.04
CA ILE A 213 5.86 -20.95 -0.09
C ILE A 213 6.78 -22.07 -0.57
N GLU A 214 7.03 -23.03 0.31
CA GLU A 214 7.93 -24.17 0.04
C GLU A 214 7.40 -25.47 0.67
N ARG A 215 8.13 -26.57 0.49
CA ARG A 215 7.74 -27.89 1.00
C ARG A 215 7.56 -27.92 2.52
N SER A 216 8.39 -27.18 3.27
CA SER A 216 8.34 -27.10 4.73
C SER A 216 7.02 -26.46 5.23
N SER A 217 6.37 -25.66 4.39
CA SER A 217 5.10 -25.00 4.66
C SER A 217 3.89 -25.93 4.61
N VAL A 218 4.05 -27.16 4.09
CA VAL A 218 2.94 -28.07 3.78
C VAL A 218 2.68 -29.05 4.92
N SER A 219 1.42 -29.17 5.34
CA SER A 219 0.99 -30.18 6.29
C SER A 219 -0.26 -30.93 5.81
N PHE A 220 -0.36 -32.20 6.18
CA PHE A 220 -1.52 -33.04 5.96
C PHE A 220 -2.11 -33.44 7.31
N HIS A 221 -3.43 -33.35 7.44
CA HIS A 221 -4.10 -33.76 8.68
C HIS A 221 -4.16 -35.29 8.88
N ARG A 222 -3.78 -36.11 7.89
CA ARG A 222 -3.52 -37.55 8.06
C ARG A 222 -2.05 -37.89 7.80
N SER A 223 -1.43 -38.54 8.77
CA SER A 223 -0.01 -38.93 8.78
C SER A 223 0.34 -39.91 7.65
N ASP A 224 -0.56 -40.85 7.35
CA ASP A 224 -0.34 -41.95 6.40
C ASP A 224 -0.18 -41.44 4.95
N LEU A 225 -0.92 -40.39 4.61
CA LEU A 225 -0.85 -39.67 3.34
C LEU A 225 0.41 -38.81 3.24
N HIS A 226 0.95 -38.33 4.36
CA HIS A 226 2.15 -37.50 4.34
C HIS A 226 3.34 -38.27 3.74
N GLN A 227 3.50 -39.56 4.05
CA GLN A 227 4.56 -40.40 3.47
C GLN A 227 4.30 -40.74 1.98
N HIS A 228 3.05 -41.00 1.58
CA HIS A 228 2.71 -41.28 0.19
C HIS A 228 2.82 -40.03 -0.71
N CYS A 229 2.45 -38.86 -0.20
CA CYS A 229 2.60 -37.59 -0.90
C CYS A 229 4.03 -37.04 -0.83
N ALA A 230 4.84 -37.47 0.16
CA ALA A 230 6.23 -37.01 0.34
C ALA A 230 7.16 -37.35 -0.83
N SER A 231 6.92 -38.46 -1.54
CA SER A 231 7.69 -38.88 -2.71
C SER A 231 7.36 -38.09 -3.98
N LEU A 232 6.27 -37.32 -3.97
CA LEU A 232 5.71 -36.64 -5.14
C LEU A 232 5.96 -35.13 -5.14
N PHE A 233 6.51 -34.60 -4.05
CA PHE A 233 7.03 -33.25 -4.05
C PHE A 233 8.24 -33.19 -5.00
N PRO A 234 8.37 -32.13 -5.82
CA PRO A 234 9.61 -31.87 -6.53
C PRO A 234 10.78 -31.92 -5.52
N THR A 235 11.84 -32.66 -5.84
CA THR A 235 13.08 -32.67 -5.05
C THR A 235 13.59 -31.25 -4.85
N GLU A 236 14.18 -30.92 -3.69
CA GLU A 236 14.66 -29.56 -3.34
C GLU A 236 15.53 -28.91 -4.44
N GLN A 237 16.23 -29.70 -5.26
CA GLN A 237 16.98 -29.23 -6.43
C GLN A 237 16.13 -28.59 -7.54
N GLN A 238 14.82 -28.80 -7.57
CA GLN A 238 13.86 -28.21 -8.51
C GLN A 238 13.14 -26.98 -7.93
N CYS A 239 13.27 -26.74 -6.62
CA CYS A 239 12.79 -25.52 -5.94
C CYS A 239 13.98 -24.55 -5.73
N GLY A 240 14.45 -23.96 -6.82
CA GLY A 240 15.33 -22.80 -6.83
C GLY A 240 14.72 -21.49 -6.28
N LYS A 241 15.61 -20.58 -5.93
CA LYS A 241 15.42 -19.39 -5.09
C LYS A 241 14.70 -18.20 -5.75
N SER A 242 13.55 -18.40 -6.42
CA SER A 242 12.78 -17.27 -6.97
C SER A 242 11.28 -17.36 -6.66
N GLY A 243 10.64 -16.22 -6.41
CA GLY A 243 9.22 -16.12 -6.03
C GLY A 243 8.20 -16.75 -7.00
N LEU A 244 8.56 -16.88 -8.28
CA LEU A 244 7.78 -17.61 -9.28
C LEU A 244 7.69 -19.11 -8.95
N GLN A 245 8.67 -19.67 -8.25
CA GLN A 245 8.70 -21.09 -7.93
C GLN A 245 7.76 -21.47 -6.80
N GLY A 246 7.56 -20.59 -5.81
CA GLY A 246 6.59 -20.85 -4.73
C GLY A 246 5.15 -20.96 -5.25
N LEU A 247 4.78 -20.09 -6.20
CA LEU A 247 3.47 -20.15 -6.86
C LEU A 247 3.32 -21.36 -7.78
N VAL A 248 4.34 -21.70 -8.57
CA VAL A 248 4.33 -22.89 -9.43
C VAL A 248 4.27 -24.17 -8.59
N PHE A 249 5.04 -24.23 -7.50
CA PHE A 249 5.00 -25.32 -6.53
C PHE A 249 3.58 -25.48 -5.95
N LEU A 250 2.98 -24.37 -5.49
CA LEU A 250 1.62 -24.38 -4.96
C LEU A 250 0.60 -24.87 -6.00
N GLU A 251 0.68 -24.37 -7.23
CA GLU A 251 -0.24 -24.77 -8.31
C GLU A 251 -0.14 -26.27 -8.60
N CYS A 252 1.09 -26.80 -8.74
CA CYS A 252 1.33 -28.23 -8.91
C CYS A 252 0.83 -29.05 -7.71
N LEU A 253 1.08 -28.59 -6.48
CA LEU A 253 0.64 -29.25 -5.26
C LEU A 253 -0.88 -29.36 -5.20
N LEU A 254 -1.58 -28.24 -5.41
CA LEU A 254 -3.04 -28.19 -5.35
C LEU A 254 -3.70 -28.98 -6.49
N TRP A 255 -3.08 -29.03 -7.66
CA TRP A 255 -3.59 -29.82 -8.78
C TRP A 255 -3.39 -31.32 -8.56
N ASN A 256 -2.21 -31.74 -8.09
CA ASN A 256 -1.87 -33.16 -7.98
C ASN A 256 -2.56 -33.84 -6.79
N VAL A 257 -2.87 -33.12 -5.70
CA VAL A 257 -3.47 -33.73 -4.51
C VAL A 257 -4.82 -34.42 -4.78
N GLU A 258 -5.61 -33.92 -5.73
CA GLU A 258 -6.89 -34.55 -6.12
C GLU A 258 -6.68 -35.85 -6.90
N LYS A 259 -5.67 -35.90 -7.77
CA LYS A 259 -5.35 -37.11 -8.54
C LYS A 259 -4.90 -38.25 -7.63
N LEU A 260 -4.10 -37.91 -6.61
CA LEU A 260 -3.57 -38.89 -5.67
C LEU A 260 -4.64 -39.54 -4.80
N ALA A 261 -5.74 -38.82 -4.55
CA ALA A 261 -6.83 -39.34 -3.74
C ALA A 261 -7.73 -40.34 -4.50
N LEU A 262 -7.58 -40.43 -5.82
CA LEU A 262 -8.24 -41.41 -6.70
C LEU A 262 -7.39 -42.68 -6.94
N GLU A 263 -6.07 -42.59 -6.75
CA GLU A 263 -5.12 -43.70 -7.01
C GLU A 263 -4.71 -44.49 -5.76
N CYS A 264 -4.94 -43.93 -4.56
CA CYS A 264 -4.73 -44.58 -3.26
C CYS A 264 -6.04 -45.13 -2.69
#